data_AF-A0A356GRP0-F1
#
_entry.id   AF-A0A356GRP0-F1
#
_cell.length_a   1.000
_cell.length_b   1.000
_cell.length_c   1.000
_cell.angle_alpha   90.00
_cell.angle_beta   90.00
_cell.angle_gamma   90.00
#
_symmetry.space_group_name_H-M   'P 1'
#
loop_
_entity.id
_entity.type
_entity.pdbx_description
1 polymer ?
#
loop_
_entity_poly.entity_id
_entity_poly.type
_entity_poly.pdbx_seq_one_letter_code
_entity_poly.pdbx_strand_id
1 'polypeptide(L)'
;MPEFSYQDPFPLGKDTSRYRLLTKEPVSVARFDGKEILKVDPEGLAFLAHQALRDVSFLLRPAHLEKVAAILSDPESSPNDRGVAVAMLRNAEVAAKFVLPFCQDTGTATIVGKKGQQVWTGVRDEEFLSRGVYTTYTEENLRYSQTIPLTMYEEKNSGTNLPAQIDLYATEGMEYKFLFVAKGGGSGNKTCLFQETKALLNPASLEKFLVEKMKSLGTAACPPYHLAFVVGGTSAEACLKTVKLASTGTLDGLPTKGNDGGQAFRDLELEEKILQAACKSGYGAQFGGKHFALDVRVVRLPRHGASCPVGMGVSCSADRNIKARIDREGIWLEELEPNPGRLIPEKYRKKHEHGVVKIDLNRPMKQILAELTKYPVTTQLSLTGTIVVGRDIAHAKLKERIDQGKGLPQYIKDHPIYYAG
;
A
#
# COMPACT_ATOMS: atom_id res chain seq x y z
N MET A 1 22.86 -39.40 8.40
CA MET A 1 22.81 -38.17 7.56
C MET A 1 21.38 -37.99 7.12
N PRO A 2 20.81 -36.76 7.16
CA PRO A 2 19.48 -36.54 6.63
C PRO A 2 19.44 -36.81 5.12
N GLU A 3 18.31 -37.32 4.62
CA GLU A 3 18.06 -37.46 3.19
C GLU A 3 17.79 -36.08 2.57
N PHE A 4 18.25 -35.87 1.33
CA PHE A 4 17.98 -34.62 0.62
C PHE A 4 16.52 -34.55 0.19
N SER A 5 15.84 -33.47 0.56
CA SER A 5 14.50 -33.15 0.11
C SER A 5 14.38 -31.64 -0.11
N TYR A 6 13.91 -31.25 -1.30
CA TYR A 6 13.62 -29.85 -1.63
C TYR A 6 12.13 -29.58 -1.48
N GLN A 7 11.80 -28.42 -0.92
CA GLN A 7 10.45 -27.88 -0.88
C GLN A 7 10.48 -26.38 -1.21
N ASP A 8 9.50 -25.91 -1.98
CA ASP A 8 9.28 -24.48 -2.17
C ASP A 8 8.94 -23.82 -0.81
N PRO A 9 9.71 -22.80 -0.37
CA PRO A 9 9.42 -22.10 0.88
C PRO A 9 8.06 -21.38 0.90
N PHE A 10 7.47 -21.05 -0.26
CA PHE A 10 6.18 -20.37 -0.35
C PHE A 10 5.20 -21.13 -1.25
N PRO A 11 4.72 -22.32 -0.82
CA PRO A 11 3.86 -23.18 -1.63
C PRO A 11 2.43 -22.61 -1.68
N LEU A 12 2.22 -21.62 -2.54
CA LEU A 12 0.93 -20.95 -2.70
C LEU A 12 -0.09 -21.89 -3.36
N GLY A 13 -1.32 -21.87 -2.84
CA GLY A 13 -2.47 -22.51 -3.48
C GLY A 13 -2.86 -21.86 -4.81
N LYS A 14 -3.93 -22.38 -5.41
CA LYS A 14 -4.45 -21.88 -6.69
C LYS A 14 -4.79 -20.39 -6.61
N ASP A 15 -4.36 -19.61 -7.60
CA ASP A 15 -4.76 -18.22 -7.74
C ASP A 15 -6.26 -18.12 -8.07
N THR A 16 -6.98 -17.36 -7.25
CA THR A 16 -8.43 -17.15 -7.36
C THR A 16 -8.79 -15.76 -7.89
N SER A 17 -7.79 -14.92 -8.17
CA SER A 17 -8.01 -13.60 -8.78
C SER A 17 -8.68 -13.75 -10.15
N ARG A 18 -9.60 -12.83 -10.47
CA ARG A 18 -10.18 -12.70 -11.81
C ARG A 18 -9.25 -11.87 -12.68
N TYR A 19 -9.11 -12.26 -13.94
CA TYR A 19 -8.23 -11.59 -14.89
C TYR A 19 -8.99 -11.24 -16.16
N ARG A 20 -8.80 -10.02 -16.65
CA ARG A 20 -9.20 -9.59 -17.99
C ARG A 20 -8.04 -9.73 -18.96
N LEU A 21 -8.33 -10.20 -20.18
CA LEU A 21 -7.36 -10.20 -21.28
C LEU A 21 -7.19 -8.76 -21.80
N LEU A 22 -5.95 -8.28 -21.86
CA LEU A 22 -5.64 -6.96 -22.43
C LEU A 22 -5.40 -7.03 -23.93
N THR A 23 -4.56 -7.98 -24.37
CA THR A 23 -4.18 -8.16 -25.78
C THR A 23 -3.54 -9.53 -25.98
N LYS A 24 -3.59 -10.04 -27.22
CA LYS A 24 -2.90 -11.26 -27.66
C LYS A 24 -1.69 -10.97 -28.57
N GLU A 25 -1.56 -9.74 -29.06
CA GLU A 25 -0.60 -9.37 -30.09
C GLU A 25 0.88 -9.52 -29.69
N PRO A 26 1.32 -9.18 -28.46
CA PRO A 26 2.75 -9.18 -28.11
C PRO A 26 3.28 -10.56 -27.72
N VAL A 27 2.53 -11.64 -27.94
CA VAL A 27 2.97 -13.00 -27.59
C VAL A 27 2.98 -13.93 -28.79
N SER A 28 4.00 -14.79 -28.85
CA SER A 28 4.06 -15.89 -29.81
C SER A 28 4.79 -17.09 -29.20
N VAL A 29 4.56 -18.28 -29.75
CA VAL A 29 5.25 -19.49 -29.31
C VAL A 29 6.20 -19.95 -30.41
N ALA A 30 7.46 -20.13 -30.04
CA ALA A 30 8.48 -20.72 -30.90
C ALA A 30 8.98 -22.03 -30.28
N ARG A 31 9.70 -22.84 -31.06
CA ARG A 31 10.42 -24.02 -30.55
C ARG A 31 11.92 -23.77 -30.57
N PHE A 32 12.59 -24.08 -29.47
CA PHE A 32 14.03 -24.06 -29.34
C PHE A 32 14.50 -25.28 -28.55
N ASP A 33 15.43 -26.05 -29.11
CA ASP A 33 15.96 -27.28 -28.52
C ASP A 33 14.85 -28.23 -27.99
N GLY A 34 13.83 -28.47 -28.81
CA GLY A 34 12.70 -29.34 -28.48
C GLY A 34 11.70 -28.78 -27.46
N LYS A 35 11.92 -27.59 -26.90
CA LYS A 35 11.04 -26.93 -25.92
C LYS A 35 10.22 -25.82 -26.56
N GLU A 36 8.97 -25.66 -26.12
CA GLU A 36 8.19 -24.46 -26.43
C GLU A 36 8.75 -23.28 -25.63
N ILE A 37 8.89 -22.14 -26.31
CA ILE A 37 9.35 -20.87 -25.78
C ILE A 37 8.27 -19.83 -26.06
N LEU A 38 7.79 -19.17 -25.01
CA LEU A 38 6.96 -17.98 -25.13
C LEU A 38 7.86 -16.79 -25.44
N LYS A 39 7.78 -16.29 -26.67
CA LYS A 39 8.36 -15.02 -27.06
C LYS A 39 7.40 -13.90 -26.69
N VAL A 40 7.88 -12.95 -25.93
CA VAL A 40 7.14 -11.75 -25.52
C VAL A 40 7.80 -10.55 -26.18
N ASP A 41 7.05 -9.79 -26.97
CA ASP A 41 7.48 -8.51 -27.48
C ASP A 41 7.77 -7.56 -26.29
N PRO A 42 8.97 -6.96 -26.21
CA PRO A 42 9.31 -5.97 -25.20
C PRO A 42 8.27 -4.85 -25.01
N GLU A 43 7.63 -4.37 -26.09
CA GLU A 43 6.57 -3.37 -26.03
C GLU A 43 5.37 -3.85 -25.18
N GLY A 44 5.13 -5.17 -25.16
CA GLY A 44 4.13 -5.79 -24.29
C GLY A 44 4.41 -5.57 -22.79
N LEU A 45 5.69 -5.52 -22.38
CA LEU A 45 6.06 -5.23 -20.99
C LEU A 45 5.76 -3.78 -20.61
N ALA A 46 6.09 -2.84 -21.50
CA ALA A 46 5.80 -1.42 -21.30
C ALA A 46 4.29 -1.17 -21.26
N PHE A 47 3.55 -1.74 -22.21
CA PHE A 47 2.09 -1.69 -22.24
C PHE A 47 1.47 -2.27 -20.96
N LEU A 48 1.94 -3.44 -20.51
CA LEU A 48 1.43 -4.06 -19.28
C LEU A 48 1.68 -3.18 -18.05
N ALA A 49 2.91 -2.68 -17.87
CA ALA A 49 3.26 -1.82 -16.74
C ALA A 49 2.43 -0.53 -16.76
N HIS A 50 2.22 0.05 -17.95
CA HIS A 50 1.39 1.23 -18.12
C HIS A 50 -0.06 0.98 -17.66
N GLN A 51 -0.69 -0.07 -18.18
CA GLN A 51 -2.06 -0.44 -17.83
C GLN A 51 -2.21 -0.78 -16.35
N ALA A 52 -1.28 -1.56 -15.79
CA ALA A 52 -1.32 -1.97 -14.40
C ALA A 52 -1.22 -0.78 -13.44
N LEU A 53 -0.24 0.11 -13.65
CA LEU A 53 -0.07 1.29 -12.79
C LEU A 53 -1.13 2.36 -12.99
N ARG A 54 -1.69 2.46 -14.20
CA ARG A 54 -2.88 3.27 -14.44
C ARG A 54 -4.04 2.75 -13.61
N ASP A 55 -4.42 1.48 -13.78
CA ASP A 55 -5.59 0.91 -13.09
C ASP A 55 -5.48 1.03 -11.57
N VAL A 56 -4.34 0.66 -10.94
CA VAL A 56 -4.22 0.78 -9.47
C VAL A 56 -4.13 2.21 -8.97
N SER A 57 -3.87 3.20 -9.83
CA SER A 57 -3.88 4.61 -9.41
C SER A 57 -5.30 5.15 -9.21
N PHE A 58 -6.29 4.53 -9.88
CA PHE A 58 -7.68 5.00 -9.93
C PHE A 58 -8.70 4.00 -9.36
N LEU A 59 -8.41 2.71 -9.44
CA LEU A 59 -9.28 1.61 -9.01
C LEU A 59 -8.66 0.86 -7.83
N LEU A 60 -9.52 0.19 -7.06
CA LEU A 60 -9.15 -0.67 -5.93
C LEU A 60 -9.78 -2.06 -6.08
N ARG A 61 -9.26 -3.03 -5.34
CA ARG A 61 -9.83 -4.38 -5.33
C ARG A 61 -11.27 -4.37 -4.80
N PRO A 62 -12.19 -5.18 -5.38
CA PRO A 62 -13.54 -5.35 -4.84
C PRO A 62 -13.54 -5.74 -3.35
N ALA A 63 -12.68 -6.70 -2.97
CA ALA A 63 -12.61 -7.19 -1.59
C ALA A 63 -12.18 -6.11 -0.58
N HIS A 64 -11.31 -5.17 -0.97
CA HIS A 64 -10.95 -4.04 -0.12
C HIS A 64 -12.15 -3.13 0.10
N LEU A 65 -12.82 -2.73 -0.99
CA LEU A 65 -13.97 -1.83 -0.95
C LEU A 65 -15.16 -2.44 -0.20
N GLU A 66 -15.38 -3.75 -0.33
CA GLU A 66 -16.42 -4.48 0.41
C GLU A 66 -16.15 -4.47 1.92
N LYS A 67 -14.89 -4.62 2.34
CA LYS A 67 -14.52 -4.49 3.76
C LYS A 67 -14.71 -3.08 4.29
N VAL A 68 -14.36 -2.06 3.50
CA VAL A 68 -14.65 -0.65 3.85
C VAL A 68 -16.16 -0.41 3.94
N ALA A 69 -16.95 -0.95 3.01
CA ALA A 69 -18.41 -0.82 3.02
C ALA A 69 -19.05 -1.54 4.22
N ALA A 70 -18.50 -2.67 4.67
CA ALA A 70 -18.99 -3.40 5.84
C ALA A 70 -18.97 -2.56 7.13
N ILE A 71 -18.06 -1.58 7.25
CA ILE A 71 -18.02 -0.60 8.35
C ILE A 71 -19.35 0.16 8.47
N LEU A 72 -20.01 0.45 7.34
CA LEU A 72 -21.27 1.20 7.34
C LEU A 72 -22.44 0.44 7.96
N SER A 73 -22.39 -0.90 7.91
CA SER A 73 -23.41 -1.81 8.45
C SER A 73 -23.08 -2.38 9.83
N ASP A 74 -21.83 -2.29 10.28
CA ASP A 74 -21.43 -2.78 11.59
C ASP A 74 -22.13 -1.95 12.70
N PRO A 75 -22.94 -2.56 13.59
CA PRO A 75 -23.60 -1.84 14.67
C PRO A 75 -22.61 -1.25 15.69
N GLU A 76 -21.44 -1.86 15.85
CA GLU A 76 -20.40 -1.42 16.80
C GLU A 76 -19.48 -0.33 16.23
N SER A 77 -19.61 0.00 14.93
CA SER A 77 -18.89 1.13 14.35
C SER A 77 -19.23 2.44 15.06
N SER A 78 -18.22 3.27 15.28
CA SER A 78 -18.45 4.65 15.74
C SER A 78 -19.03 5.52 14.61
N PRO A 79 -19.58 6.70 14.91
CA PRO A 79 -19.94 7.68 13.89
C PRO A 79 -18.73 8.10 13.03
N ASN A 80 -17.54 8.20 13.65
CA ASN A 80 -16.30 8.56 12.97
C ASN A 80 -15.84 7.47 12.00
N ASP A 81 -15.91 6.19 12.40
CA ASP A 81 -15.61 5.06 11.51
C ASP A 81 -16.46 5.12 10.24
N ARG A 82 -17.77 5.33 10.40
CA ARG A 82 -18.71 5.42 9.26
C ARG A 82 -18.43 6.66 8.41
N GLY A 83 -18.13 7.80 9.03
CA GLY A 83 -17.79 9.04 8.32
C GLY A 83 -16.56 8.87 7.42
N VAL A 84 -15.51 8.24 7.96
CA VAL A 84 -14.28 7.95 7.23
C VAL A 84 -14.52 6.92 6.12
N ALA A 85 -15.26 5.84 6.38
CA ALA A 85 -15.61 4.85 5.37
C ALA A 85 -16.42 5.45 4.21
N VAL A 86 -17.39 6.33 4.50
CA VAL A 86 -18.14 7.06 3.45
C VAL A 86 -17.20 7.94 2.62
N ALA A 87 -16.29 8.68 3.26
CA ALA A 87 -15.32 9.52 2.55
C ALA A 87 -14.44 8.68 1.61
N MET A 88 -13.96 7.52 2.07
CA MET A 88 -13.15 6.60 1.26
C MET A 88 -13.91 6.02 0.06
N LEU A 89 -15.15 5.57 0.26
CA LEU A 89 -15.95 5.00 -0.83
C LEU A 89 -16.34 6.07 -1.87
N ARG A 90 -16.69 7.29 -1.43
CA ARG A 90 -16.93 8.41 -2.35
C ARG A 90 -15.65 8.81 -3.10
N ASN A 91 -14.51 8.78 -2.43
CA ASN A 91 -13.22 9.02 -3.07
C ASN A 91 -12.92 7.95 -4.14
N ALA A 92 -13.21 6.67 -3.87
CA ALA A 92 -13.12 5.60 -4.86
C ALA A 92 -14.07 5.84 -6.06
N GLU A 93 -15.30 6.26 -5.81
CA GLU A 93 -16.28 6.60 -6.86
C GLU A 93 -15.83 7.75 -7.76
N VAL A 94 -15.16 8.77 -7.19
CA VAL A 94 -14.57 9.86 -7.96
C VAL A 94 -13.35 9.36 -8.74
N ALA A 95 -12.46 8.60 -8.09
CA ALA A 95 -11.22 8.12 -8.70
C ALA A 95 -11.46 7.17 -9.87
N ALA A 96 -12.50 6.33 -9.80
CA ALA A 96 -12.89 5.40 -10.86
C ALA A 96 -13.30 6.08 -12.18
N LYS A 97 -13.40 7.42 -12.20
CA LYS A 97 -13.60 8.22 -13.42
C LYS A 97 -12.29 8.56 -14.15
N PHE A 98 -11.14 8.11 -13.66
CA PHE A 98 -9.82 8.27 -14.29
C PHE A 98 -9.41 9.72 -14.55
N VAL A 99 -9.84 10.66 -13.70
CA VAL A 99 -9.39 12.07 -13.75
C VAL A 99 -8.51 12.41 -12.57
N LEU A 100 -8.96 12.10 -11.36
CA LEU A 100 -8.21 12.32 -10.12
C LEU A 100 -7.83 10.96 -9.54
N PRO A 101 -6.55 10.72 -9.19
CA PRO A 101 -6.15 9.45 -8.58
C PRO A 101 -6.78 9.31 -7.19
N PHE A 102 -6.85 8.07 -6.69
CA PHE A 102 -7.40 7.81 -5.37
C PHE A 102 -6.67 8.56 -4.24
N CYS A 103 -5.38 8.86 -4.40
CA CYS A 103 -4.60 9.59 -3.42
C CYS A 103 -3.60 10.52 -4.12
N GLN A 104 -3.38 11.70 -3.54
CA GLN A 104 -2.39 12.67 -3.99
C GLN A 104 -0.96 12.10 -3.97
N ASP A 105 -0.68 11.21 -3.01
CA ASP A 105 0.53 10.41 -3.03
C ASP A 105 0.30 9.19 -3.94
N THR A 106 0.63 9.35 -5.22
CA THR A 106 0.57 8.28 -6.23
C THR A 106 1.60 7.18 -5.99
N GLY A 107 2.54 7.39 -5.07
CA GLY A 107 3.41 6.38 -4.51
C GLY A 107 4.62 6.02 -5.38
N THR A 108 5.46 5.13 -4.85
CA THR A 108 6.57 4.53 -5.57
C THR A 108 6.05 3.35 -6.38
N ALA A 109 6.33 3.35 -7.69
CA ALA A 109 6.09 2.20 -8.56
C ALA A 109 7.00 1.03 -8.15
N THR A 110 6.40 -0.08 -7.72
CA THR A 110 7.10 -1.33 -7.39
C THR A 110 6.57 -2.46 -8.25
N ILE A 111 7.47 -3.21 -8.88
CA ILE A 111 7.15 -4.32 -9.79
C ILE A 111 7.91 -5.56 -9.30
N VAL A 112 7.17 -6.60 -8.94
CA VAL A 112 7.73 -7.92 -8.62
C VAL A 112 7.37 -8.86 -9.76
N GLY A 113 8.34 -9.18 -10.61
CA GLY A 113 8.19 -10.11 -11.72
C GLY A 113 8.74 -11.50 -11.40
N LYS A 114 8.06 -12.55 -11.84
CA LYS A 114 8.54 -13.95 -11.83
C LYS A 114 8.51 -14.46 -13.27
N LYS A 115 9.69 -14.53 -13.89
CA LYS A 115 9.89 -14.89 -15.29
C LYS A 115 10.19 -16.38 -15.42
N GLY A 116 9.30 -17.11 -16.09
CA GLY A 116 9.51 -18.50 -16.44
C GLY A 116 10.74 -18.69 -17.33
N GLN A 117 11.49 -19.77 -17.14
CA GLN A 117 12.66 -20.12 -17.96
C GLN A 117 12.36 -20.19 -19.46
N GLN A 118 11.11 -20.48 -19.84
CA GLN A 118 10.67 -20.55 -21.24
C GLN A 118 10.07 -19.23 -21.74
N VAL A 119 10.24 -18.12 -21.01
CA VAL A 119 9.80 -16.79 -21.43
C VAL A 119 10.98 -15.98 -21.93
N TRP A 120 10.98 -15.66 -23.22
CA TRP A 120 12.04 -14.89 -23.86
C TRP A 120 11.53 -13.52 -24.31
N THR A 121 12.13 -12.48 -23.76
CA THR A 121 11.86 -11.07 -24.09
C THR A 121 12.95 -10.47 -24.97
N GLY A 122 14.17 -11.04 -24.96
CA GLY A 122 15.28 -10.61 -25.80
C GLY A 122 15.91 -9.25 -25.42
N VAL A 123 15.52 -8.67 -24.29
CA VAL A 123 15.92 -7.32 -23.86
C VAL A 123 16.21 -7.27 -22.36
N ARG A 124 16.56 -6.06 -21.87
CA ARG A 124 16.52 -5.71 -20.46
C ARG A 124 15.10 -5.33 -20.04
N ASP A 125 14.37 -6.29 -19.47
CA ASP A 125 12.96 -6.16 -19.11
C ASP A 125 12.67 -4.91 -18.25
N GLU A 126 13.58 -4.53 -17.35
CA GLU A 126 13.43 -3.38 -16.46
C GLU A 126 13.31 -2.05 -17.22
N GLU A 127 13.94 -1.92 -18.40
CA GLU A 127 13.86 -0.72 -19.22
C GLU A 127 12.43 -0.53 -19.77
N PHE A 128 11.85 -1.59 -20.32
CA PHE A 128 10.51 -1.57 -20.89
C PHE A 128 9.45 -1.41 -19.82
N LEU A 129 9.59 -2.11 -18.69
CA LEU A 129 8.74 -1.91 -17.52
C LEU A 129 8.81 -0.47 -17.02
N SER A 130 10.02 0.11 -16.91
CA SER A 130 10.22 1.52 -16.51
C SER A 130 9.61 2.50 -17.50
N ARG A 131 9.63 2.21 -18.81
CA ARG A 131 8.97 3.02 -19.82
C ARG A 131 7.45 3.03 -19.63
N GLY A 132 6.85 1.88 -19.32
CA GLY A 132 5.43 1.83 -18.96
C GLY A 132 5.11 2.66 -17.71
N VAL A 133 5.97 2.60 -16.68
CA VAL A 133 5.84 3.48 -15.50
C VAL A 133 5.93 4.95 -15.91
N TYR A 134 6.96 5.34 -16.67
CA TYR A 134 7.14 6.71 -17.16
C TYR A 134 5.88 7.21 -17.87
N THR A 135 5.40 6.47 -18.88
CA THR A 135 4.19 6.80 -19.64
C THR A 135 2.99 7.05 -18.71
N THR A 136 2.72 6.14 -17.77
CA THR A 136 1.61 6.33 -16.82
C THR A 136 1.74 7.61 -16.02
N TYR A 137 2.92 7.91 -15.47
CA TYR A 137 3.09 9.08 -14.61
C TYR A 137 3.12 10.39 -15.39
N THR A 138 3.53 10.38 -16.66
CA THR A 138 3.60 11.59 -17.49
C THR A 138 2.32 11.90 -18.27
N GLU A 139 1.48 10.90 -18.54
CA GLU A 139 0.25 11.06 -19.34
C GLU A 139 -1.03 11.13 -18.48
N GLU A 140 -0.98 10.61 -17.25
CA GLU A 140 -2.09 10.70 -16.29
C GLU A 140 -1.88 11.83 -15.27
N ASN A 141 -2.94 12.25 -14.58
CA ASN A 141 -2.86 13.29 -13.54
C ASN A 141 -2.28 12.74 -12.22
N LEU A 142 -1.04 12.23 -12.27
CA LEU A 142 -0.32 11.64 -11.15
C LEU A 142 0.79 12.57 -10.63
N ARG A 143 1.38 12.22 -9.48
CA ARG A 143 2.43 13.02 -8.83
C ARG A 143 3.81 12.40 -9.01
N TYR A 144 4.81 13.24 -9.27
CA TYR A 144 6.23 12.87 -9.24
C TYR A 144 6.77 12.94 -7.81
N SER A 145 6.97 11.78 -7.19
CA SER A 145 7.29 11.68 -5.76
C SER A 145 8.69 11.16 -5.47
N GLN A 146 9.45 10.74 -6.48
CA GLN A 146 10.83 10.27 -6.29
C GLN A 146 11.81 11.44 -6.22
N THR A 147 12.68 11.35 -5.23
CA THR A 147 13.74 12.32 -4.96
C THR A 147 15.09 11.65 -5.21
N ILE A 148 15.90 12.24 -6.10
CA ILE A 148 17.20 11.73 -6.52
C ILE A 148 18.30 12.44 -5.72
N PRO A 149 19.16 11.71 -4.99
CA PRO A 149 20.32 12.30 -4.33
C PRO A 149 21.37 12.69 -5.37
N LEU A 150 21.83 13.94 -5.31
CA LEU A 150 22.97 14.45 -6.09
C LEU A 150 24.25 14.41 -5.25
N THR A 151 24.10 14.68 -3.95
CA THR A 151 25.12 14.49 -2.92
C THR A 151 24.44 13.85 -1.71
N MET A 152 25.13 13.77 -0.57
CA MET A 152 24.52 13.30 0.69
C MET A 152 23.36 14.19 1.17
N TYR A 153 23.35 15.49 0.80
CA TYR A 153 22.42 16.48 1.33
C TYR A 153 21.63 17.23 0.26
N GLU A 154 22.09 17.17 -1.00
CA GLU A 154 21.43 17.84 -2.11
C GLU A 154 20.62 16.84 -2.92
N GLU A 155 19.40 17.24 -3.24
CA GLU A 155 18.41 16.39 -3.87
C GLU A 155 17.66 17.15 -4.97
N LYS A 156 17.16 16.42 -5.96
CA LYS A 156 16.19 16.93 -6.94
C LYS A 156 15.03 15.97 -7.13
N ASN A 157 13.84 16.50 -7.45
CA ASN A 157 12.75 15.65 -7.91
C ASN A 157 13.11 15.03 -9.28
N SER A 158 12.73 13.78 -9.52
CA SER A 158 13.01 13.13 -10.81
C SER A 158 12.21 13.70 -11.98
N GLY A 159 11.09 14.39 -11.70
CA GLY A 159 10.18 14.95 -12.69
C GLY A 159 9.33 13.91 -13.43
N THR A 160 9.44 12.63 -13.04
CA THR A 160 8.84 11.50 -13.77
C THR A 160 8.35 10.37 -12.86
N ASN A 161 8.57 10.48 -11.54
CA ASN A 161 8.39 9.42 -10.56
C ASN A 161 9.27 8.16 -10.77
N LEU A 162 10.28 8.21 -11.65
CA LEU A 162 11.33 7.20 -11.70
C LEU A 162 12.46 7.52 -10.69
N PRO A 163 13.26 6.52 -10.27
CA PRO A 163 13.22 5.11 -10.66
C PRO A 163 12.06 4.33 -10.02
N ALA A 164 11.58 3.30 -10.72
CA ALA A 164 10.73 2.27 -10.14
C ALA A 164 11.59 1.23 -9.38
N GLN A 165 11.04 0.59 -8.34
CA GLN A 165 11.63 -0.62 -7.77
C GLN A 165 11.20 -1.81 -8.65
N ILE A 166 12.15 -2.50 -9.30
CA ILE A 166 11.86 -3.64 -10.18
C ILE A 166 12.67 -4.85 -9.71
N ASP A 167 11.97 -5.87 -9.22
CA ASP A 167 12.54 -7.13 -8.74
C ASP A 167 12.10 -8.28 -9.65
N LEU A 168 13.01 -8.80 -10.48
CA LEU A 168 12.73 -9.89 -11.42
C LEU A 168 13.35 -11.21 -10.94
N TYR A 169 12.52 -12.22 -10.74
CA TYR A 169 12.91 -13.55 -10.26
C TYR A 169 12.80 -14.58 -11.38
N ALA A 170 13.77 -15.48 -11.47
CA ALA A 170 13.66 -16.66 -12.32
C ALA A 170 12.73 -17.70 -11.68
N THR A 171 11.86 -18.30 -12.50
CA THR A 171 10.98 -19.42 -12.13
C THR A 171 10.90 -20.41 -13.29
N GLU A 172 10.27 -21.55 -13.09
CA GLU A 172 10.02 -22.53 -14.16
C GLU A 172 8.84 -22.16 -15.05
N GLY A 173 8.73 -22.85 -16.19
CA GLY A 173 7.56 -22.79 -17.07
C GLY A 173 7.54 -21.65 -18.06
N MET A 174 6.39 -21.50 -18.71
CA MET A 174 6.13 -20.62 -19.85
C MET A 174 5.15 -19.51 -19.50
N GLU A 175 5.32 -18.91 -18.32
CA GLU A 175 4.52 -17.78 -17.84
C GLU A 175 5.42 -16.70 -17.23
N TYR A 176 5.05 -15.44 -17.41
CA TYR A 176 5.66 -14.29 -16.73
C TYR A 176 4.61 -13.66 -15.81
N LYS A 177 4.76 -13.84 -14.50
CA LYS A 177 3.81 -13.34 -13.49
C LYS A 177 4.32 -12.04 -12.87
N PHE A 178 3.42 -11.12 -12.56
CA PHE A 178 3.76 -9.84 -11.99
C PHE A 178 2.82 -9.51 -10.82
N LEU A 179 3.39 -8.79 -9.85
CA LEU A 179 2.64 -7.97 -8.91
C LEU A 179 3.13 -6.53 -9.10
N PHE A 180 2.20 -5.64 -9.44
CA PHE A 180 2.45 -4.21 -9.46
C PHE A 180 1.88 -3.59 -8.18
N VAL A 181 2.62 -2.67 -7.57
CA VAL A 181 2.23 -1.98 -6.34
C VAL A 181 2.57 -0.49 -6.48
N ALA A 182 1.59 0.37 -6.22
CA ALA A 182 1.78 1.83 -6.12
C ALA A 182 1.85 2.21 -4.63
N LYS A 183 3.01 2.02 -4.01
CA LYS A 183 3.17 2.11 -2.55
C LYS A 183 3.33 3.56 -2.10
N GLY A 184 2.36 4.08 -1.35
CA GLY A 184 2.45 5.42 -0.76
C GLY A 184 3.58 5.51 0.26
N GLY A 185 4.25 6.66 0.34
CA GLY A 185 5.36 6.90 1.25
C GLY A 185 4.95 6.77 2.71
N GLY A 186 3.74 7.23 3.07
CA GLY A 186 3.22 7.12 4.43
C GLY A 186 3.12 5.67 4.94
N SER A 187 2.63 4.74 4.11
CA SER A 187 2.57 3.32 4.46
C SER A 187 3.90 2.61 4.29
N GLY A 188 4.76 3.04 3.35
CA GLY A 188 6.14 2.60 3.24
C GLY A 188 6.95 2.89 4.51
N ASN A 189 6.79 4.08 5.09
CA ASN A 189 7.43 4.50 6.34
C ASN A 189 6.92 3.75 7.58
N LYS A 190 5.81 3.00 7.46
CA LYS A 190 5.26 2.14 8.52
C LYS A 190 5.61 0.67 8.33
N THR A 191 6.64 0.37 7.52
CA THR A 191 7.30 -0.94 7.53
C THR A 191 8.46 -0.92 8.52
N CYS A 192 8.40 -1.78 9.52
CA CYS A 192 9.37 -1.85 10.61
C CYS A 192 9.99 -3.25 10.70
N LEU A 193 11.28 -3.29 11.04
CA LEU A 193 12.01 -4.51 11.40
C LEU A 193 12.36 -4.47 12.89
N PHE A 194 12.14 -5.58 13.57
CA PHE A 194 12.52 -5.78 14.96
C PHE A 194 13.43 -7.01 15.04
N GLN A 195 14.59 -6.86 15.67
CA GLN A 195 15.53 -7.96 15.87
C GLN A 195 15.25 -8.63 17.21
N GLU A 196 14.51 -9.72 17.15
CA GLU A 196 14.07 -10.45 18.34
C GLU A 196 14.81 -11.80 18.45
N THR A 197 14.52 -12.53 19.53
CA THR A 197 15.15 -13.83 19.80
C THR A 197 14.12 -14.93 20.01
N LYS A 198 14.58 -16.16 20.22
CA LYS A 198 13.70 -17.29 20.59
C LYS A 198 12.87 -17.02 21.86
N ALA A 199 13.33 -16.15 22.77
CA ALA A 199 12.57 -15.81 23.98
C ALA A 199 11.20 -15.20 23.68
N LEU A 200 11.05 -14.51 22.55
CA LEU A 200 9.77 -13.95 22.11
C LEU A 200 8.75 -15.04 21.72
N LEU A 201 9.22 -16.20 21.25
CA LEU A 201 8.38 -17.24 20.64
C LEU A 201 7.70 -18.14 21.68
N ASN A 202 6.86 -17.53 22.50
CA ASN A 202 5.84 -18.17 23.32
C ASN A 202 4.53 -17.34 23.23
N PRO A 203 3.35 -17.94 23.45
CA PRO A 203 2.07 -17.27 23.20
C PRO A 203 1.92 -15.92 23.91
N ALA A 204 2.25 -15.86 25.20
CA ALA A 204 2.09 -14.65 26.01
C ALA A 204 3.00 -13.51 25.54
N SER A 205 4.28 -13.81 25.25
CA SER A 205 5.25 -12.80 24.85
C SER A 205 5.02 -12.30 23.43
N LEU A 206 4.76 -13.22 22.49
CA LEU A 206 4.55 -12.87 21.09
C LEU A 206 3.28 -12.04 20.92
N GLU A 207 2.15 -12.46 21.47
CA GLU A 207 0.89 -11.72 21.34
C GLU A 207 1.01 -10.32 21.93
N LYS A 208 1.56 -10.19 23.16
CA LYS A 208 1.81 -8.89 23.79
C LYS A 208 2.69 -7.99 22.92
N PHE A 209 3.76 -8.54 22.37
CA PHE A 209 4.67 -7.80 21.49
C PHE A 209 3.97 -7.30 20.22
N LEU A 210 3.25 -8.17 19.51
CA LEU A 210 2.57 -7.81 18.27
C LEU A 210 1.52 -6.72 18.52
N VAL A 211 0.74 -6.81 19.60
CA VAL A 211 -0.24 -5.79 19.98
C VAL A 211 0.43 -4.46 20.32
N GLU A 212 1.55 -4.48 21.06
CA GLU A 212 2.32 -3.26 21.35
C GLU A 212 2.85 -2.60 20.07
N LYS A 213 3.46 -3.38 19.18
CA LYS A 213 4.02 -2.84 17.92
C LYS A 213 2.93 -2.34 16.99
N MET A 214 1.81 -3.06 16.87
CA MET A 214 0.65 -2.59 16.13
C MET A 214 0.18 -1.20 16.61
N LYS A 215 0.10 -0.97 17.93
CA LYS A 215 -0.31 0.33 18.49
C LYS A 215 0.65 1.46 18.13
N SER A 216 1.94 1.17 17.90
CA SER A 216 2.95 2.16 17.49
C SER A 216 2.76 2.68 16.06
N LEU A 217 1.95 2.02 15.23
CA LEU A 217 1.59 2.51 13.90
C LEU A 217 0.89 3.87 13.98
N GLY A 218 -0.01 4.01 14.97
CA GLY A 218 -0.93 5.13 15.07
C GLY A 218 -1.79 5.27 13.81
N THR A 219 -2.30 6.47 13.57
CA THR A 219 -3.19 6.78 12.44
C THR A 219 -2.47 7.42 11.25
N ALA A 220 -1.13 7.51 11.32
CA ALA A 220 -0.30 8.27 10.38
C ALA A 220 -0.16 7.65 8.97
N ALA A 221 -0.64 6.43 8.75
CA ALA A 221 -0.67 5.79 7.43
C ALA A 221 -2.09 5.58 6.91
N CYS A 222 -3.08 6.36 7.37
CA CYS A 222 -4.46 6.29 6.92
C CYS A 222 -5.11 4.90 7.13
N PRO A 223 -5.44 4.50 8.38
CA PRO A 223 -6.30 3.35 8.64
C PRO A 223 -7.71 3.59 8.05
N PRO A 224 -8.51 2.53 7.79
CA PRO A 224 -8.33 1.16 8.28
C PRO A 224 -7.28 0.36 7.48
N TYR A 225 -6.40 -0.35 8.18
CA TYR A 225 -5.25 -1.04 7.57
C TYR A 225 -5.55 -2.46 7.09
N HIS A 226 -4.87 -2.90 6.03
CA HIS A 226 -4.51 -4.32 5.88
C HIS A 226 -3.18 -4.54 6.61
N LEU A 227 -3.23 -5.12 7.81
CA LEU A 227 -2.05 -5.26 8.67
C LEU A 227 -1.29 -6.56 8.35
N ALA A 228 0.03 -6.50 8.29
CA ALA A 228 0.87 -7.67 8.09
C ALA A 228 1.97 -7.76 9.15
N PHE A 229 2.09 -8.94 9.74
CA PHE A 229 3.24 -9.35 10.55
C PHE A 229 3.93 -10.56 9.93
N VAL A 230 5.26 -10.56 9.99
CA VAL A 230 6.07 -11.71 9.61
C VAL A 230 6.97 -12.07 10.78
N VAL A 231 6.93 -13.33 11.21
CA VAL A 231 7.74 -13.83 12.33
C VAL A 231 8.76 -14.83 11.80
N GLY A 232 10.05 -14.49 11.88
CA GLY A 232 11.14 -15.24 11.29
C GLY A 232 11.53 -14.73 9.90
N GLY A 233 12.37 -15.50 9.22
CA GLY A 233 13.00 -15.14 7.96
C GLY A 233 14.45 -15.61 7.94
N THR A 234 14.96 -15.89 6.75
CA THR A 234 16.37 -16.24 6.53
C THR A 234 17.29 -15.03 6.65
N SER A 235 16.75 -13.83 6.47
CA SER A 235 17.44 -12.55 6.67
C SER A 235 16.45 -11.42 6.98
N ALA A 236 16.96 -10.24 7.31
CA ALA A 236 16.16 -9.04 7.51
C ALA A 236 15.39 -8.65 6.23
N GLU A 237 16.06 -8.70 5.08
CA GLU A 237 15.53 -8.34 3.77
C GLU A 237 14.43 -9.33 3.34
N ALA A 238 14.66 -10.63 3.56
CA ALA A 238 13.66 -11.66 3.30
C ALA A 238 12.40 -11.46 4.16
N CYS A 239 12.59 -11.17 5.45
CA CYS A 239 11.49 -10.88 6.38
C CYS A 239 10.65 -9.68 5.89
N LEU A 240 11.29 -8.54 5.61
CA LEU A 240 10.60 -7.32 5.15
C LEU A 240 9.98 -7.47 3.76
N LYS A 241 10.61 -8.21 2.84
CA LYS A 241 10.01 -8.55 1.55
C LYS A 241 8.72 -9.35 1.75
N THR A 242 8.72 -10.33 2.65
CA THR A 242 7.51 -11.10 2.98
C THR A 242 6.44 -10.20 3.62
N VAL A 243 6.80 -9.22 4.46
CA VAL A 243 5.84 -8.24 5.00
C VAL A 243 5.16 -7.48 3.85
N LYS A 244 5.96 -6.99 2.90
CA LYS A 244 5.46 -6.28 1.71
C LYS A 244 4.43 -7.13 0.97
N LEU A 245 4.78 -8.38 0.65
CA LEU A 245 3.89 -9.31 -0.09
C LEU A 245 2.66 -9.75 0.72
N ALA A 246 2.79 -9.94 2.03
CA ALA A 246 1.67 -10.27 2.91
C ALA A 246 0.66 -9.11 2.96
N SER A 247 1.15 -7.86 3.04
CA SER A 247 0.30 -6.67 3.10
C SER A 247 -0.51 -6.42 1.81
N THR A 248 -0.12 -7.03 0.68
CA THR A 248 -0.86 -6.95 -0.58
C THR A 248 -1.85 -8.10 -0.79
N GLY A 249 -2.02 -9.00 0.20
CA GLY A 249 -2.87 -10.18 0.09
C GLY A 249 -2.34 -11.26 -0.87
N THR A 250 -1.13 -11.10 -1.41
CA THR A 250 -0.58 -12.07 -2.39
C THR A 250 -0.15 -13.39 -1.76
N LEU A 251 -0.04 -13.44 -0.44
CA LEU A 251 0.30 -14.64 0.33
C LEU A 251 -0.91 -15.32 0.97
N ASP A 252 -2.14 -14.93 0.59
CA ASP A 252 -3.36 -15.43 1.22
C ASP A 252 -3.57 -16.94 1.02
N GLY A 253 -3.05 -17.47 -0.08
CA GLY A 253 -3.10 -18.90 -0.42
C GLY A 253 -1.99 -19.76 0.20
N LEU A 254 -1.17 -19.23 1.11
CA LEU A 254 -0.21 -20.06 1.85
C LEU A 254 -0.94 -21.11 2.71
N PRO A 255 -0.27 -22.24 3.03
CA PRO A 255 -0.76 -23.18 4.04
C PRO A 255 -1.01 -22.49 5.38
N THR A 256 -1.81 -23.11 6.23
CA THR A 256 -2.14 -22.59 7.57
C THR A 256 -1.38 -23.29 8.70
N LYS A 257 -0.44 -24.19 8.34
CA LYS A 257 0.43 -24.92 9.26
C LYS A 257 1.81 -25.12 8.64
N GLY A 258 2.84 -25.14 9.47
CA GLY A 258 4.19 -25.53 9.06
C GLY A 258 4.32 -27.04 8.86
N ASN A 259 5.47 -27.46 8.35
CA ASN A 259 5.87 -28.86 8.18
C ASN A 259 7.40 -28.99 8.34
N ASP A 260 7.92 -30.21 8.25
CA ASP A 260 9.35 -30.51 8.44
C ASP A 260 10.25 -29.93 7.33
N GLY A 261 9.69 -29.62 6.15
CA GLY A 261 10.41 -28.95 5.06
C GLY A 261 10.56 -27.43 5.25
N GLY A 262 10.00 -26.87 6.33
CA GLY A 262 10.21 -25.47 6.69
C GLY A 262 9.42 -24.47 5.84
N GLN A 263 8.26 -24.87 5.30
CA GLN A 263 7.40 -23.97 4.51
C GLN A 263 6.90 -22.77 5.31
N ALA A 264 6.72 -21.65 4.63
CA ALA A 264 5.96 -20.52 5.14
C ALA A 264 4.49 -20.90 5.36
N PHE A 265 3.87 -20.36 6.41
CA PHE A 265 2.44 -20.55 6.64
C PHE A 265 1.80 -19.32 7.27
N ARG A 266 0.49 -19.20 7.11
CA ARG A 266 -0.35 -18.19 7.79
C ARG A 266 -0.88 -18.72 9.12
N ASP A 267 -0.72 -17.93 10.16
CA ASP A 267 -1.23 -18.23 11.49
C ASP A 267 -2.59 -17.55 11.69
N LEU A 268 -3.68 -18.26 11.35
CA LEU A 268 -5.03 -17.70 11.39
C LEU A 268 -5.51 -17.39 12.82
N GLU A 269 -4.99 -18.08 13.83
CA GLU A 269 -5.34 -17.82 15.23
C GLU A 269 -4.77 -16.48 15.68
N LEU A 270 -3.48 -16.23 15.40
CA LEU A 270 -2.87 -14.94 15.69
C LEU A 270 -3.46 -13.82 14.83
N GLU A 271 -3.81 -14.06 13.56
CA GLU A 271 -4.50 -13.07 12.74
C GLU A 271 -5.78 -12.56 13.41
N GLU A 272 -6.63 -13.47 13.90
CA GLU A 272 -7.87 -13.13 14.59
C GLU A 272 -7.62 -12.39 15.92
N LYS A 273 -6.68 -12.88 16.74
CA LYS A 273 -6.32 -12.23 18.02
C LYS A 273 -5.82 -10.80 17.82
N ILE A 274 -4.98 -10.58 16.83
CA ILE A 274 -4.46 -9.24 16.52
C ILE A 274 -5.55 -8.35 15.93
N LEU A 275 -6.45 -8.87 15.10
CA LEU A 275 -7.60 -8.11 14.60
C LEU A 275 -8.52 -7.67 15.75
N GLN A 276 -8.83 -8.55 16.69
CA GLN A 276 -9.60 -8.20 17.88
C GLN A 276 -8.89 -7.16 18.75
N ALA A 277 -7.57 -7.24 18.90
CA ALA A 277 -6.79 -6.24 19.61
C ALA A 277 -6.79 -4.89 18.87
N ALA A 278 -6.76 -4.88 17.53
CA ALA A 278 -6.92 -3.68 16.71
C ALA A 278 -8.29 -3.04 16.95
N CYS A 279 -9.35 -3.85 16.97
CA CYS A 279 -10.72 -3.41 17.25
C CYS A 279 -10.87 -2.77 18.64
N LYS A 280 -10.17 -3.31 19.64
CA LYS A 280 -10.20 -2.82 21.03
C LYS A 280 -9.18 -1.70 21.30
N SER A 281 -8.40 -1.28 20.30
CA SER A 281 -7.34 -0.28 20.49
C SER A 281 -7.87 1.13 20.73
N GLY A 282 -9.11 1.40 20.29
CA GLY A 282 -9.74 2.71 20.38
C GLY A 282 -9.29 3.71 19.31
N TYR A 283 -8.37 3.36 18.41
CA TYR A 283 -7.95 4.26 17.32
C TYR A 283 -9.00 4.41 16.21
N GLY A 284 -9.77 3.35 15.93
CA GLY A 284 -10.74 3.29 14.84
C GLY A 284 -10.16 3.62 13.46
N ALA A 285 -11.04 3.91 12.51
CA ALA A 285 -10.66 4.50 11.24
C ALA A 285 -10.33 5.98 11.48
N GLN A 286 -9.07 6.25 11.83
CA GLN A 286 -8.42 7.56 12.00
C GLN A 286 -8.82 8.37 13.25
N PHE A 287 -10.10 8.44 13.59
CA PHE A 287 -10.61 9.39 14.59
C PHE A 287 -11.35 8.72 15.75
N GLY A 288 -10.86 7.58 16.20
CA GLY A 288 -11.45 6.82 17.30
C GLY A 288 -12.59 5.91 16.84
N GLY A 289 -12.64 4.71 17.42
CA GLY A 289 -13.63 3.69 17.05
C GLY A 289 -13.06 2.29 16.96
N LYS A 290 -13.75 1.43 16.21
CA LYS A 290 -13.46 0.00 16.09
C LYS A 290 -12.52 -0.32 14.93
N HIS A 291 -12.65 0.34 13.77
CA HIS A 291 -12.04 -0.14 12.54
C HIS A 291 -10.62 0.37 12.33
N PHE A 292 -9.68 0.01 13.22
CA PHE A 292 -8.26 0.31 13.04
C PHE A 292 -7.62 -0.54 11.92
N ALA A 293 -8.07 -1.79 11.78
CA ALA A 293 -7.68 -2.71 10.71
C ALA A 293 -8.92 -3.31 10.03
N LEU A 294 -8.84 -3.52 8.72
CA LEU A 294 -9.82 -4.29 7.93
C LEU A 294 -9.59 -5.78 8.09
N ASP A 295 -8.32 -6.19 8.14
CA ASP A 295 -7.88 -7.55 8.40
C ASP A 295 -6.39 -7.59 8.80
N VAL A 296 -5.93 -8.79 9.13
CA VAL A 296 -4.54 -9.05 9.51
C VAL A 296 -4.02 -10.25 8.71
N ARG A 297 -2.73 -10.24 8.40
CA ARG A 297 -1.94 -11.39 7.93
C ARG A 297 -0.79 -11.64 8.89
N VAL A 298 -0.64 -12.86 9.38
CA VAL A 298 0.50 -13.26 10.22
C VAL A 298 1.20 -14.42 9.53
N VAL A 299 2.37 -14.16 8.95
CA VAL A 299 3.15 -15.19 8.23
C VAL A 299 4.31 -15.65 9.09
N ARG A 300 4.42 -16.95 9.33
CA ARG A 300 5.55 -17.57 10.03
C ARG A 300 6.52 -18.16 9.01
N LEU A 301 7.80 -17.84 9.18
CA LEU A 301 8.90 -18.30 8.31
C LEU A 301 9.93 -19.16 9.08
N PRO A 302 10.72 -20.02 8.42
CA PRO A 302 11.90 -20.61 9.04
C PRO A 302 12.90 -19.52 9.49
N ARG A 303 13.79 -19.85 10.43
CA ARG A 303 14.78 -18.91 10.97
C ARG A 303 16.05 -19.65 11.35
N HIS A 304 17.19 -18.96 11.29
CA HIS A 304 18.42 -19.45 11.91
C HIS A 304 18.24 -19.58 13.42
N GLY A 305 18.89 -20.57 14.06
CA GLY A 305 18.70 -20.88 15.49
C GLY A 305 18.92 -19.67 16.41
N ALA A 306 19.89 -18.83 16.09
CA ALA A 306 20.27 -17.61 16.83
C ALA A 306 19.46 -16.34 16.47
N SER A 307 18.54 -16.41 15.51
CA SER A 307 17.87 -15.21 14.95
C SER A 307 16.35 -15.35 15.03
N CYS A 308 15.65 -14.23 15.21
CA CYS A 308 14.20 -14.15 15.05
C CYS A 308 13.79 -12.75 14.56
N PRO A 309 14.06 -12.40 13.29
CA PRO A 309 13.57 -11.12 12.75
C PRO A 309 12.04 -11.12 12.78
N VAL A 310 11.44 -10.00 13.21
CA VAL A 310 10.01 -9.78 13.15
C VAL A 310 9.75 -8.52 12.34
N GLY A 311 8.96 -8.66 11.28
CA GLY A 311 8.57 -7.58 10.40
C GLY A 311 7.12 -7.17 10.64
N MET A 312 6.83 -5.88 10.56
CA MET A 312 5.49 -5.31 10.61
C MET A 312 5.30 -4.35 9.44
N GLY A 313 4.13 -4.34 8.82
CA GLY A 313 3.79 -3.36 7.78
C GLY A 313 2.28 -3.30 7.54
N VAL A 314 1.85 -2.33 6.74
CA VAL A 314 0.43 -2.10 6.42
C VAL A 314 0.23 -1.80 4.94
N SER A 315 -0.90 -2.21 4.38
CA SER A 315 -1.52 -1.46 3.28
C SER A 315 -2.45 -0.40 3.87
N CYS A 316 -2.34 0.82 3.37
CA CYS A 316 -3.18 1.94 3.79
C CYS A 316 -4.53 1.93 3.05
N SER A 317 -5.36 2.94 3.27
CA SER A 317 -6.62 3.10 2.51
C SER A 317 -6.40 3.19 0.99
N ALA A 318 -5.24 3.66 0.54
CA ALA A 318 -4.82 3.54 -0.86
C ALA A 318 -4.23 2.14 -1.12
N ASP A 319 -5.07 1.10 -1.03
CA ASP A 319 -4.69 -0.31 -1.24
C ASP A 319 -4.45 -0.63 -2.73
N ARG A 320 -3.34 -0.11 -3.26
CA ARG A 320 -3.07 -0.08 -4.70
C ARG A 320 -2.07 -1.14 -5.10
N ASN A 321 -2.59 -2.33 -5.41
CA ASN A 321 -1.81 -3.42 -5.99
C ASN A 321 -2.66 -4.26 -6.94
N ILE A 322 -2.02 -4.81 -7.98
CA ILE A 322 -2.69 -5.57 -9.05
C ILE A 322 -1.76 -6.67 -9.54
N LYS A 323 -2.31 -7.88 -9.70
CA LYS A 323 -1.59 -8.99 -10.32
C LYS A 323 -1.70 -8.90 -11.84
N ALA A 324 -0.69 -9.40 -12.53
CA ALA A 324 -0.75 -9.61 -13.97
C ALA A 324 0.00 -10.89 -14.35
N ARG A 325 -0.27 -11.39 -15.55
CA ARG A 325 0.48 -12.50 -16.13
C ARG A 325 0.53 -12.40 -17.65
N ILE A 326 1.63 -12.87 -18.21
CA ILE A 326 1.80 -13.07 -19.65
C ILE A 326 1.96 -14.58 -19.87
N ASP A 327 1.11 -15.15 -20.71
CA ASP A 327 1.15 -16.56 -21.10
C ASP A 327 1.00 -16.69 -22.62
N ARG A 328 0.80 -17.93 -23.11
CA ARG A 328 0.61 -18.19 -24.55
C ARG A 328 -0.66 -17.57 -25.14
N GLU A 329 -1.63 -17.22 -24.31
CA GLU A 329 -2.93 -16.68 -24.73
C GLU A 329 -2.94 -15.14 -24.75
N GLY A 330 -2.00 -14.49 -24.07
CA GLY A 330 -1.82 -13.04 -24.12
C GLY A 330 -1.33 -12.43 -22.82
N ILE A 331 -1.58 -11.13 -22.71
CA ILE A 331 -1.33 -10.33 -21.50
C ILE A 331 -2.62 -10.21 -20.71
N TRP A 332 -2.57 -10.58 -19.44
CA TRP A 332 -3.71 -10.61 -18.53
C TRP A 332 -3.47 -9.71 -17.34
N LEU A 333 -4.50 -8.98 -16.92
CA LEU A 333 -4.47 -8.08 -15.78
C LEU A 333 -5.61 -8.42 -14.81
N GLU A 334 -5.34 -8.38 -13.52
CA GLU A 334 -6.36 -8.60 -12.49
C GLU A 334 -7.49 -7.57 -12.61
N GLU A 335 -8.74 -8.00 -12.46
CA GLU A 335 -9.90 -7.12 -12.55
C GLU A 335 -10.11 -6.36 -11.22
N LEU A 336 -10.04 -5.03 -11.29
CA LEU A 336 -10.38 -4.12 -10.20
C LEU A 336 -11.83 -3.63 -10.33
N GLU A 337 -12.39 -2.98 -9.30
CA GLU A 337 -13.78 -2.53 -9.28
C GLU A 337 -13.97 -1.20 -10.04
N PRO A 338 -14.67 -1.17 -11.19
CA PRO A 338 -14.90 0.06 -11.96
C PRO A 338 -16.07 0.90 -11.44
N ASN A 339 -16.96 0.34 -10.60
CA ASN A 339 -18.15 1.04 -10.10
C ASN A 339 -18.28 0.93 -8.56
N PRO A 340 -17.32 1.48 -7.79
CA PRO A 340 -17.33 1.37 -6.33
C PRO A 340 -18.54 2.10 -5.69
N GLY A 341 -19.17 3.04 -6.39
CA GLY A 341 -20.37 3.73 -5.92
C GLY A 341 -21.54 2.80 -5.61
N ARG A 342 -21.58 1.59 -6.20
CA ARG A 342 -22.58 0.55 -5.88
C ARG A 342 -22.58 0.13 -4.40
N LEU A 343 -21.45 0.32 -3.72
CA LEU A 343 -21.24 -0.04 -2.32
C LEU A 343 -21.64 1.07 -1.33
N ILE A 344 -22.12 2.22 -1.82
CA ILE A 344 -22.57 3.35 -1.00
C ILE A 344 -24.09 3.31 -0.87
N PRO A 345 -24.65 2.94 0.31
CA PRO A 345 -26.09 2.96 0.54
C PRO A 345 -26.69 4.35 0.35
N GLU A 346 -27.94 4.41 -0.13
CA GLU A 346 -28.65 5.67 -0.43
C GLU A 346 -28.66 6.67 0.74
N LYS A 347 -28.80 6.17 1.98
CA LYS A 347 -28.75 7.00 3.19
C LYS A 347 -27.45 7.78 3.36
N TYR A 348 -26.34 7.33 2.75
CA TYR A 348 -25.04 7.99 2.77
C TYR A 348 -24.73 8.77 1.48
N ARG A 349 -25.65 8.84 0.51
CA ARG A 349 -25.43 9.60 -0.74
C ARG A 349 -25.78 11.08 -0.61
N LYS A 350 -26.70 11.43 0.30
CA LYS A 350 -27.05 12.83 0.57
C LYS A 350 -25.97 13.55 1.38
N LYS A 351 -25.93 14.89 1.33
CA LYS A 351 -25.09 15.70 2.21
C LYS A 351 -25.63 15.58 3.64
N HIS A 352 -24.79 15.14 4.56
CA HIS A 352 -25.10 15.13 5.99
C HIS A 352 -24.58 16.44 6.59
N GLU A 353 -25.49 17.37 6.88
CA GLU A 353 -25.18 18.60 7.62
C GLU A 353 -25.36 18.35 9.11
N HIS A 354 -24.47 17.59 9.73
CA HIS A 354 -24.54 17.35 11.17
C HIS A 354 -23.46 18.12 11.91
N GLY A 355 -23.88 19.11 12.71
CA GLY A 355 -23.16 19.57 13.92
C GLY A 355 -21.73 20.10 13.77
N VAL A 356 -21.20 20.28 12.55
CA VAL A 356 -19.83 20.76 12.35
C VAL A 356 -19.70 22.24 12.66
N VAL A 357 -18.65 22.59 13.40
CA VAL A 357 -18.32 23.99 13.68
C VAL A 357 -17.68 24.59 12.44
N LYS A 358 -18.30 25.65 11.89
CA LYS A 358 -17.77 26.36 10.72
C LYS A 358 -16.73 27.38 11.18
N ILE A 359 -15.53 27.32 10.61
CA ILE A 359 -14.45 28.25 10.89
C ILE A 359 -14.07 28.97 9.60
N ASP A 360 -14.19 30.30 9.61
CA ASP A 360 -13.69 31.17 8.56
C ASP A 360 -12.20 31.50 8.80
N LEU A 361 -11.36 31.09 7.86
CA LEU A 361 -9.91 31.26 7.88
C LEU A 361 -9.46 32.60 7.29
N ASN A 362 -10.36 33.40 6.71
CA ASN A 362 -10.04 34.73 6.17
C ASN A 362 -10.10 35.84 7.25
N ARG A 363 -9.96 35.47 8.52
CA ARG A 363 -9.92 36.36 9.68
C ARG A 363 -8.48 36.49 10.19
N PRO A 364 -8.14 37.55 10.96
CA PRO A 364 -6.84 37.64 11.59
C PRO A 364 -6.55 36.41 12.47
N MET A 365 -5.32 35.87 12.43
CA MET A 365 -4.93 34.64 13.13
C MET A 365 -5.32 34.64 14.62
N LYS A 366 -5.18 35.78 15.31
CA LYS A 366 -5.60 35.92 16.72
C LYS A 366 -7.09 35.61 16.94
N GLN A 367 -7.95 35.99 16.00
CA GLN A 367 -9.38 35.72 16.07
C GLN A 367 -9.71 34.26 15.75
N ILE A 368 -9.02 33.66 14.78
CA ILE A 368 -9.14 32.23 14.47
C ILE A 368 -8.80 31.40 15.71
N LEU A 369 -7.67 31.69 16.36
CA LEU A 369 -7.24 31.01 17.59
C LEU A 369 -8.22 31.18 18.76
N ALA A 370 -8.76 32.40 18.94
CA ALA A 370 -9.76 32.67 19.99
C ALA A 370 -11.06 31.89 19.76
N GLU A 371 -11.45 31.68 18.50
CA GLU A 371 -12.59 30.82 18.16
C GLU A 371 -12.29 29.35 18.45
N LEU A 372 -11.16 28.83 17.98
CA LEU A 372 -10.78 27.42 18.17
C LEU A 372 -10.64 27.04 19.66
N THR A 373 -10.20 27.98 20.51
CA THR A 373 -10.03 27.76 21.96
C THR A 373 -11.34 27.48 22.69
N LYS A 374 -12.49 27.82 22.11
CA LYS A 374 -13.82 27.56 22.71
C LYS A 374 -14.21 26.08 22.68
N TYR A 375 -13.55 25.27 21.86
CA TYR A 375 -13.94 23.89 21.59
C TYR A 375 -12.93 22.89 22.15
N PRO A 376 -13.37 21.76 22.72
CA PRO A 376 -12.46 20.71 23.15
C PRO A 376 -11.85 19.98 21.95
N VAL A 377 -10.76 19.26 22.20
CA VAL A 377 -10.23 18.27 21.25
C VAL A 377 -11.32 17.28 20.83
N THR A 378 -11.21 16.70 19.62
CA THR A 378 -12.21 15.83 18.94
C THR A 378 -13.39 16.55 18.29
N THR A 379 -13.55 17.86 18.48
CA THR A 379 -14.58 18.65 17.79
C THR A 379 -14.36 18.64 16.28
N GLN A 380 -15.39 18.28 15.51
CA GLN A 380 -15.34 18.30 14.05
C GLN A 380 -15.53 19.72 13.51
N LEU A 381 -14.64 20.13 12.61
CA LEU A 381 -14.63 21.47 12.01
C LEU A 381 -14.92 21.41 10.50
N SER A 382 -15.50 22.49 9.97
CA SER A 382 -15.60 22.77 8.54
C SER A 382 -14.90 24.10 8.26
N LEU A 383 -13.80 24.05 7.53
CA LEU A 383 -12.91 25.19 7.31
C LEU A 383 -13.20 25.83 5.95
N THR A 384 -13.30 27.15 5.91
CA THR A 384 -13.47 27.94 4.68
C THR A 384 -12.46 29.08 4.67
N GLY A 385 -11.66 29.20 3.62
CA GLY A 385 -10.76 30.34 3.43
C GLY A 385 -9.35 29.94 3.00
N THR A 386 -8.38 30.83 3.25
CA THR A 386 -7.01 30.71 2.75
C THR A 386 -6.14 29.82 3.63
N ILE A 387 -5.34 28.95 3.00
CA ILE A 387 -4.40 28.03 3.66
C ILE A 387 -3.06 28.09 2.93
N VAL A 388 -1.96 28.02 3.67
CA VAL A 388 -0.62 27.85 3.11
C VAL A 388 -0.29 26.37 3.05
N VAL A 389 0.17 25.88 1.90
CA VAL A 389 0.57 24.48 1.72
C VAL A 389 2.08 24.37 1.81
N GLY A 390 2.56 23.43 2.63
CA GLY A 390 3.99 23.16 2.77
C GLY A 390 4.26 21.91 3.60
N ARG A 391 5.28 21.13 3.21
CA ARG A 391 5.66 19.87 3.86
C ARG A 391 7.17 19.80 4.11
N ASP A 392 7.79 18.63 4.05
CA ASP A 392 9.15 18.32 4.49
C ASP A 392 10.21 19.34 3.98
N ILE A 393 10.39 19.48 2.66
CA ILE A 393 11.41 20.37 2.07
C ILE A 393 11.11 21.85 2.37
N ALA A 394 9.84 22.26 2.33
CA ALA A 394 9.45 23.62 2.66
C ALA A 394 9.80 23.95 4.12
N HIS A 395 9.55 23.04 5.06
CA HIS A 395 9.88 23.22 6.48
C HIS A 395 11.39 23.21 6.72
N ALA A 396 12.15 22.37 6.00
CA ALA A 396 13.61 22.40 6.05
C ALA A 396 14.16 23.78 5.63
N LYS A 397 13.62 24.36 4.55
CA LYS A 397 13.99 25.71 4.08
C LYS A 397 13.53 26.83 5.04
N LEU A 398 12.38 26.68 5.69
CA LEU A 398 11.95 27.61 6.74
C LEU A 398 12.90 27.56 7.94
N LYS A 399 13.38 26.36 8.32
CA LYS A 399 14.37 26.19 9.39
C LYS A 399 15.70 26.84 9.01
N GLU A 400 16.22 26.59 7.81
CA GLU A 400 17.45 27.24 7.32
C GLU A 400 17.36 28.79 7.40
N ARG A 401 16.20 29.36 7.06
CA ARG A 401 15.96 30.81 7.20
C ARG A 401 16.04 31.28 8.65
N ILE A 402 15.43 30.53 9.58
CA ILE A 402 15.48 30.85 11.01
C ILE A 402 16.93 30.79 11.51
N ASP A 403 17.66 29.73 11.17
CA ASP A 403 19.05 29.52 11.57
C ASP A 403 19.97 30.65 11.03
N GLN A 404 19.64 31.23 9.87
CA GLN A 404 20.31 32.41 9.28
C GLN A 404 19.85 33.76 9.86
N GLY A 405 18.99 33.79 10.87
CA GLY A 405 18.47 35.03 11.46
C GLY A 405 17.45 35.77 10.60
N LYS A 406 16.95 35.18 9.50
CA LYS A 406 16.00 35.81 8.57
C LYS A 406 14.53 35.68 9.02
N GLY A 407 14.29 34.95 10.11
CA GLY A 407 12.96 34.69 10.65
C GLY A 407 12.01 33.97 9.68
N LEU A 408 10.75 33.85 10.11
CA LEU A 408 9.68 33.25 9.31
C LEU A 408 9.05 34.27 8.34
N PRO A 409 8.73 33.86 7.10
CA PRO A 409 7.91 34.66 6.18
C PRO A 409 6.55 35.02 6.77
N GLN A 410 6.01 36.17 6.36
CA GLN A 410 4.76 36.69 6.94
C GLN A 410 3.55 35.79 6.64
N TYR A 411 3.46 35.21 5.45
CA TYR A 411 2.39 34.28 5.08
C TYR A 411 2.31 33.03 5.97
N ILE A 412 3.41 32.59 6.58
CA ILE A 412 3.45 31.47 7.54
C ILE A 412 2.79 31.84 8.88
N LYS A 413 2.81 33.14 9.23
CA LYS A 413 2.26 33.65 10.49
C LYS A 413 0.78 33.99 10.38
N ASP A 414 0.32 34.34 9.18
CA ASP A 414 -1.02 34.86 8.95
C ASP A 414 -2.04 33.78 8.57
N HIS A 415 -1.60 32.58 8.15
CA HIS A 415 -2.47 31.52 7.67
C HIS A 415 -2.14 30.15 8.31
N PRO A 416 -3.13 29.24 8.45
CA PRO A 416 -2.85 27.86 8.79
C PRO A 416 -1.94 27.20 7.75
N ILE A 417 -1.09 26.29 8.21
CA ILE A 417 -0.22 25.50 7.34
C ILE A 417 -0.83 24.10 7.18
N TYR A 418 -1.10 23.69 5.94
CA TYR A 418 -1.57 22.35 5.61
C TYR A 418 -0.43 21.53 4.98
N TYR A 419 -0.11 20.41 5.61
CA TYR A 419 0.97 19.52 5.18
C TYR A 419 0.48 18.61 4.05
N ALA A 420 0.61 19.10 2.81
CA ALA A 420 0.21 18.39 1.59
C ALA A 420 1.16 18.73 0.42
N GLY A 421 1.01 18.01 -0.70
CA GLY A 421 1.77 18.23 -1.93
C GLY A 421 1.35 17.31 -3.06
#